data_AF-A0A2N0EVD0-F1
#
_entry.id   AF-A0A2N0EVD0-F1
#
_cell.length_a   1.000
_cell.length_b   1.000
_cell.length_c   1.000
_cell.angle_alpha   90.00
_cell.angle_beta   90.00
_cell.angle_gamma   90.00
#
_symmetry.space_group_name_H-M   'P 1'
#
loop_
_entity.id
_entity.type
_entity.pdbx_description
1 polymer ?
#
loop_
_entity_poly.entity_id
_entity_poly.type
_entity_poly.pdbx_seq_one_letter_code
_entity_poly.pdbx_strand_id
1 'polypeptide(L)'
;MPDHILGDKEFENIPSIRSKALRINLNENIYGTFAEIGAGQETVRNFFRAGGASGTIAKTMSAYDKDFSDAIYGEEEDGRYVTESRLKKMLSHEMQLIEERIIREKHPNKLFFAFANTVATIDFAKKYKGHGWLGIRYQVDPKEDYNEITLHIRFHENDAMLQQITLGILGVNLIYGAYYKYDAPKKLLRYLYDHIDKDKIEIDTINFSGPKFEDVDNRLMSLQLIKNGMTDAIMFGPDGNNLLPARVLYKKNILALRGSFRPVTKVNIDMYEKSYEMFLNENKVEKERTEVIFEITLSNLRAEGEIDEEDFMDRARLLCSLGHTVMISNFQEFYKLVEYFSRYTKMRLGLAMGVNNLVDIFDEKYYRHLSGGILEAFGKLFFKDLKVYLYPMRDAETGEYTDSENLKVHPRMKELYKFFKYNGKVVDIKDFNPNILDIFSREVLTKIENGEEGWEEMLPPGVSEIIKEKCLFSCIASPSKKTKEATN
;
A
#
# COMPACT_ATOMS: atom_id res chain seq x y z
N MET A 1 -13.49 -45.83 8.21
CA MET A 1 -13.65 -45.79 6.74
C MET A 1 -12.30 -45.43 6.15
N PRO A 2 -11.92 -45.86 4.94
CA PRO A 2 -10.66 -45.43 4.36
C PRO A 2 -10.71 -43.92 4.13
N ASP A 3 -9.74 -43.19 4.69
CA ASP A 3 -9.65 -41.72 4.59
C ASP A 3 -9.08 -41.25 3.25
N HIS A 4 -8.50 -42.18 2.46
CA HIS A 4 -7.95 -41.92 1.14
C HIS A 4 -8.17 -43.09 0.17
N ILE A 5 -8.45 -42.77 -1.10
CA ILE A 5 -8.52 -43.71 -2.22
C ILE A 5 -7.52 -43.36 -3.33
N LEU A 6 -7.21 -44.33 -4.20
CA LEU A 6 -6.27 -44.14 -5.30
C LEU A 6 -6.73 -43.00 -6.22
N GLY A 7 -5.86 -42.01 -6.43
CA GLY A 7 -6.16 -40.84 -7.25
C GLY A 7 -6.57 -39.60 -6.46
N ASP A 8 -6.72 -39.70 -5.13
CA ASP A 8 -6.89 -38.54 -4.28
C ASP A 8 -5.70 -37.60 -4.41
N LYS A 9 -6.01 -36.30 -4.51
CA LYS A 9 -5.04 -35.23 -4.51
C LYS A 9 -5.09 -34.54 -3.17
N GLU A 10 -3.92 -34.18 -2.66
CA GLU A 10 -3.83 -33.29 -1.51
C GLU A 10 -4.50 -31.95 -1.85
N PHE A 11 -5.35 -31.47 -0.94
CA PHE A 11 -5.96 -30.15 -1.00
C PHE A 11 -5.91 -29.52 0.39
N GLU A 12 -5.86 -28.19 0.44
CA GLU A 12 -5.89 -27.47 1.70
C GLU A 12 -7.32 -27.46 2.27
N ASN A 13 -7.50 -27.99 3.47
CA ASN A 13 -8.81 -28.05 4.11
C ASN A 13 -9.16 -26.70 4.75
N ILE A 14 -9.69 -25.79 3.94
CA ILE A 14 -10.13 -24.45 4.35
C ILE A 14 -11.54 -24.55 4.95
N PRO A 15 -11.77 -24.12 6.21
CA PRO A 15 -13.11 -24.11 6.80
C PRO A 15 -14.10 -23.34 5.94
N SER A 16 -15.28 -23.90 5.72
CA SER A 16 -16.35 -23.21 5.00
C SER A 16 -16.74 -21.90 5.70
N ILE A 17 -17.25 -20.92 4.96
CA ILE A 17 -17.76 -19.65 5.52
C ILE A 17 -18.82 -19.90 6.59
N ARG A 18 -19.71 -20.87 6.36
CA ARG A 18 -20.70 -21.30 7.36
C ARG A 18 -20.03 -21.85 8.62
N SER A 19 -19.01 -22.69 8.49
CA SER A 19 -18.28 -23.25 9.63
C SER A 19 -17.54 -22.18 10.44
N LYS A 20 -16.94 -21.18 9.77
CA LYS A 20 -16.30 -20.03 10.42
C LYS A 20 -17.30 -19.23 11.25
N ALA A 21 -18.43 -18.83 10.64
CA ALA A 21 -19.49 -18.09 11.32
C ALA A 21 -20.12 -18.91 12.46
N LEU A 22 -20.38 -20.20 12.24
CA LEU A 22 -20.92 -21.09 13.26
C LEU A 22 -19.97 -21.23 14.46
N ARG A 23 -18.66 -21.37 14.22
CA ARG A 23 -17.67 -21.48 15.31
C ARG A 23 -17.69 -20.25 16.21
N ILE A 24 -17.81 -19.05 15.63
CA ILE A 24 -17.95 -17.80 16.37
C ILE A 24 -19.27 -17.79 17.14
N ASN A 25 -20.39 -18.17 16.49
CA ASN A 25 -21.71 -18.22 17.13
C ASN A 25 -21.79 -19.21 18.31
N LEU A 26 -21.06 -20.32 18.24
CA LEU A 26 -21.04 -21.34 19.30
C LEU A 26 -20.13 -20.96 20.47
N ASN A 27 -19.33 -19.90 20.35
CA ASN A 27 -18.56 -19.40 21.48
C ASN A 27 -19.49 -18.58 22.40
N GLU A 28 -19.75 -19.10 23.60
CA GLU A 28 -20.63 -18.48 24.58
C GLU A 28 -20.18 -17.09 25.06
N ASN A 29 -18.90 -16.76 24.85
CA ASN A 29 -18.31 -15.51 25.31
C ASN A 29 -18.23 -14.43 24.23
N ILE A 30 -18.11 -14.79 22.95
CA ILE A 30 -18.05 -13.80 21.86
C ILE A 30 -19.43 -13.16 21.69
N TYR A 31 -19.51 -11.85 21.86
CA TYR A 31 -20.77 -11.11 21.86
C TYR A 31 -20.59 -9.70 21.33
N GLY A 32 -21.44 -9.24 20.42
CA GLY A 32 -21.18 -7.96 19.78
C GLY A 32 -22.21 -7.48 18.78
N THR A 33 -21.84 -6.46 18.02
CA THR A 33 -22.74 -5.77 17.08
C THR A 33 -22.22 -5.74 15.66
N PHE A 34 -23.16 -5.57 14.72
CA PHE A 34 -22.88 -5.36 13.30
C PHE A 34 -23.50 -4.05 12.84
N ALA A 35 -22.69 -3.15 12.27
CA ALA A 35 -23.13 -1.91 11.65
C ALA A 35 -22.68 -1.86 10.18
N GLU A 36 -23.59 -2.19 9.27
CA GLU A 36 -23.27 -2.34 7.84
C GLU A 36 -24.00 -1.25 7.04
N ILE A 37 -23.24 -0.43 6.30
CA ILE A 37 -23.80 0.69 5.52
C ILE A 37 -23.38 0.59 4.05
N GLY A 38 -24.37 0.78 3.16
CA GLY A 38 -24.20 1.05 1.73
C GLY A 38 -24.09 -0.17 0.80
N ALA A 39 -23.82 -1.36 1.35
CA ALA A 39 -23.69 -2.61 0.58
C ALA A 39 -24.49 -3.78 1.17
N GLY A 40 -25.62 -3.49 1.80
CA GLY A 40 -26.47 -4.48 2.46
C GLY A 40 -25.90 -4.94 3.80
N GLN A 41 -26.62 -5.87 4.43
CA GLN A 41 -26.22 -6.50 5.69
C GLN A 41 -25.77 -7.95 5.42
N GLU A 42 -24.77 -8.13 4.57
CA GLU A 42 -24.37 -9.46 4.09
C GLU A 42 -23.41 -10.18 5.05
N THR A 43 -22.63 -9.44 5.85
CA THR A 43 -21.76 -10.07 6.85
C THR A 43 -22.61 -10.72 7.92
N VAL A 44 -23.49 -9.97 8.58
CA VAL A 44 -24.34 -10.49 9.65
C VAL A 44 -25.28 -11.60 9.15
N ARG A 45 -25.72 -11.53 7.88
CA ARG A 45 -26.56 -12.55 7.25
C ARG A 45 -25.92 -13.94 7.27
N ASN A 46 -24.60 -14.02 7.11
CA ASN A 46 -23.88 -15.29 7.22
C ASN A 46 -23.95 -15.88 8.64
N PHE A 47 -23.87 -15.05 9.67
CA PHE A 47 -24.01 -15.47 11.06
C PHE A 47 -25.44 -15.93 11.39
N PHE A 48 -26.46 -15.23 10.89
CA PHE A 48 -27.85 -15.69 11.06
C PHE A 48 -28.10 -17.04 10.39
N ARG A 49 -27.58 -17.23 9.17
CA ARG A 49 -27.75 -18.49 8.41
C ARG A 49 -26.96 -19.66 8.99
N ALA A 50 -25.84 -19.39 9.67
CA ALA A 50 -25.04 -20.42 10.30
C ALA A 50 -25.78 -21.10 11.48
N GLY A 51 -26.62 -20.34 12.19
CA GLY A 51 -27.32 -20.77 13.42
C GLY A 51 -26.51 -20.46 14.69
N GLY A 52 -27.15 -20.48 15.85
CA GLY A 52 -26.52 -20.18 17.16
C GLY A 52 -26.30 -18.68 17.46
N ALA A 53 -26.74 -17.78 16.58
CA ALA A 53 -26.43 -16.35 16.65
C ALA A 53 -27.03 -15.61 17.87
N SER A 54 -28.03 -16.17 18.57
CA SER A 54 -28.69 -15.51 19.71
C SER A 54 -27.75 -15.26 20.90
N GLY A 55 -26.69 -16.07 21.04
CA GLY A 55 -25.67 -15.89 22.09
C GLY A 55 -24.55 -14.91 21.71
N THR A 56 -24.53 -14.43 20.47
CA THR A 56 -23.40 -13.72 19.85
C THR A 56 -23.78 -12.34 19.32
N ILE A 57 -24.98 -12.18 18.78
CA ILE A 57 -25.41 -10.93 18.14
C ILE A 57 -26.29 -10.13 19.10
N ALA A 58 -25.76 -9.02 19.60
CA ALA A 58 -26.47 -8.08 20.45
C ALA A 58 -27.39 -7.16 19.65
N LYS A 59 -26.88 -6.62 18.53
CA LYS A 59 -27.58 -5.67 17.67
C LYS A 59 -27.03 -5.76 16.25
N THR A 60 -27.91 -5.59 15.28
CA THR A 60 -27.54 -5.28 13.90
C THR A 60 -28.17 -3.95 13.49
N MET A 61 -27.45 -3.14 12.73
CA MET A 61 -27.94 -1.85 12.25
C MET A 61 -27.48 -1.58 10.81
N SER A 62 -28.27 -0.76 10.12
CA SER A 62 -27.95 -0.23 8.80
C SER A 62 -28.62 1.13 8.61
N ALA A 63 -27.83 2.20 8.44
CA ALA A 63 -28.32 3.55 8.18
C ALA A 63 -27.92 3.99 6.76
N TYR A 64 -28.84 3.81 5.79
CA TYR A 64 -28.62 4.17 4.38
C TYR A 64 -28.80 5.65 4.10
N ASP A 65 -29.74 6.28 4.80
CA ASP A 65 -29.98 7.71 4.68
C ASP A 65 -28.84 8.49 5.37
N LYS A 66 -28.39 9.56 4.71
CA LYS A 66 -27.25 10.35 5.17
C LYS A 66 -27.54 11.04 6.49
N ASP A 67 -28.69 11.68 6.61
CA ASP A 67 -29.08 12.45 7.79
C ASP A 67 -29.27 11.51 8.99
N PHE A 68 -29.88 10.33 8.78
CA PHE A 68 -29.95 9.30 9.81
C PHE A 68 -28.57 8.79 10.23
N SER A 69 -27.69 8.55 9.27
CA SER A 69 -26.34 8.06 9.55
C SER A 69 -25.51 9.11 10.30
N ASP A 70 -25.67 10.39 9.95
CA ASP A 70 -25.01 11.53 10.61
C ASP A 70 -25.54 11.76 12.02
N ALA A 71 -26.86 11.61 12.23
CA ALA A 71 -27.45 11.69 13.56
C ALA A 71 -26.92 10.61 14.53
N ILE A 72 -26.50 9.45 13.99
CA ILE A 72 -25.98 8.33 14.80
C ILE A 72 -24.45 8.45 14.97
N TYR A 73 -23.72 8.70 13.90
CA TYR A 73 -22.25 8.60 13.86
C TYR A 73 -21.54 9.95 13.77
N GLY A 74 -22.26 11.06 13.64
CA GLY A 74 -21.71 12.39 13.41
C GLY A 74 -21.41 12.67 11.94
N GLU A 75 -21.32 13.95 11.61
CA GLU A 75 -21.01 14.45 10.28
C GLU A 75 -19.53 14.23 9.90
N GLU A 76 -19.25 14.13 8.61
CA GLU A 76 -17.88 14.04 8.07
C GLU A 76 -17.43 15.43 7.57
N GLU A 77 -16.24 15.87 7.99
CA GLU A 77 -15.73 17.22 7.71
C GLU A 77 -15.63 17.55 6.21
N ASP A 78 -15.33 16.55 5.37
CA ASP A 78 -15.18 16.70 3.93
C ASP A 78 -16.42 16.27 3.12
N GLY A 79 -17.53 15.95 3.81
CA GLY A 79 -18.79 15.50 3.23
C GLY A 79 -18.74 14.13 2.53
N ARG A 80 -17.63 13.38 2.62
CA ARG A 80 -17.52 12.02 2.06
C ARG A 80 -17.95 11.01 3.10
N TYR A 81 -18.75 10.02 2.69
CA TYR A 81 -19.33 9.02 3.61
C TYR A 81 -18.57 7.69 3.64
N VAL A 82 -17.80 7.39 2.58
CA VAL A 82 -16.99 6.17 2.49
C VAL A 82 -15.55 6.51 2.89
N THR A 83 -15.34 6.68 4.19
CA THR A 83 -14.06 7.12 4.78
C THR A 83 -13.65 6.23 5.95
N GLU A 84 -12.35 6.21 6.24
CA GLU A 84 -11.81 5.53 7.41
C GLU A 84 -12.31 6.17 8.72
N SER A 85 -12.43 7.51 8.74
CA SER A 85 -12.99 8.28 9.85
C SER A 85 -14.39 7.78 10.21
N ARG A 86 -15.28 7.66 9.22
CA ARG A 86 -16.64 7.13 9.40
C ARG A 86 -16.61 5.73 9.99
N LEU A 87 -15.78 4.84 9.44
CA LEU A 87 -15.63 3.48 9.96
C LEU A 87 -15.24 3.49 11.45
N LYS A 88 -14.23 4.29 11.83
CA LYS A 88 -13.78 4.39 13.23
C LYS A 88 -14.86 4.95 14.16
N LYS A 89 -15.62 5.96 13.71
CA LYS A 89 -16.77 6.49 14.46
C LYS A 89 -17.84 5.41 14.66
N MET A 90 -18.14 4.62 13.63
CA MET A 90 -19.07 3.49 13.74
C MET A 90 -18.58 2.45 14.74
N LEU A 91 -17.34 1.98 14.62
CA LEU A 91 -16.75 0.98 15.53
C LEU A 91 -16.77 1.47 16.99
N SER A 92 -16.39 2.73 17.22
CA SER A 92 -16.32 3.30 18.57
C SER A 92 -17.71 3.48 19.18
N HIS A 93 -18.66 4.04 18.42
CA HIS A 93 -20.04 4.22 18.87
C HIS A 93 -20.71 2.90 19.21
N GLU A 94 -20.56 1.90 18.34
CA GLU A 94 -21.15 0.59 18.53
C GLU A 94 -20.54 -0.16 19.72
N MET A 95 -19.22 -0.02 19.94
CA MET A 95 -18.56 -0.60 21.10
C MET A 95 -19.01 0.06 22.41
N GLN A 96 -19.09 1.39 22.43
CA GLN A 96 -19.55 2.14 23.59
C GLN A 96 -20.98 1.71 23.99
N LEU A 97 -21.88 1.54 23.02
CA LEU A 97 -23.25 1.07 23.30
C LEU A 97 -23.30 -0.33 23.92
N ILE A 98 -22.37 -1.23 23.56
CA ILE A 98 -22.28 -2.55 24.19
C ILE A 98 -21.87 -2.41 25.65
N GLU A 99 -20.81 -1.66 25.93
CA GLU A 99 -20.29 -1.45 27.29
C GLU A 99 -21.33 -0.76 28.20
N GLU A 100 -22.08 0.21 27.67
CA GLU A 100 -23.13 0.89 28.43
C GLU A 100 -24.31 -0.03 28.80
N ARG A 101 -24.61 -1.02 27.96
CA ARG A 101 -25.81 -1.86 28.10
C ARG A 101 -25.53 -3.22 28.73
N ILE A 102 -24.32 -3.74 28.61
CA ILE A 102 -23.93 -5.07 29.06
C ILE A 102 -22.97 -4.94 30.24
N ILE A 103 -23.57 -4.92 31.43
CA ILE A 103 -22.87 -4.73 32.71
C ILE A 103 -21.84 -5.85 32.93
N ARG A 104 -20.56 -5.48 33.10
CA ARG A 104 -19.43 -6.41 33.23
C ARG A 104 -19.54 -7.32 34.44
N GLU A 105 -20.12 -6.85 35.55
CA GLU A 105 -20.35 -7.62 36.77
C GLU A 105 -21.27 -8.83 36.51
N LYS A 106 -22.23 -8.70 35.60
CA LYS A 106 -23.12 -9.81 35.19
C LYS A 106 -22.50 -10.69 34.10
N HIS A 107 -21.55 -10.13 33.36
CA HIS A 107 -20.99 -10.73 32.15
C HIS A 107 -19.46 -10.64 32.13
N PRO A 108 -18.75 -11.20 33.15
CA PRO A 108 -17.32 -10.95 33.34
C PRO A 108 -16.43 -11.56 32.25
N ASN A 109 -16.93 -12.61 31.58
CA ASN A 109 -16.18 -13.37 30.58
C ASN A 109 -16.53 -12.99 29.14
N LYS A 110 -17.46 -12.05 28.92
CA LYS A 110 -17.87 -11.68 27.57
C LYS A 110 -16.72 -11.00 26.84
N LEU A 111 -16.50 -11.42 25.60
CA LEU A 111 -15.55 -10.86 24.65
C LEU A 111 -16.35 -9.97 23.70
N PHE A 112 -16.26 -8.66 23.90
CA PHE A 112 -17.01 -7.72 23.09
C PHE A 112 -16.40 -7.52 21.71
N PHE A 113 -17.26 -7.41 20.69
CA PHE A 113 -16.87 -6.91 19.37
C PHE A 113 -17.87 -5.93 18.79
N ALA A 114 -17.37 -5.01 17.97
CA ALA A 114 -18.15 -4.23 17.03
C ALA A 114 -17.56 -4.47 15.65
N PHE A 115 -18.37 -4.96 14.72
CA PHE A 115 -18.04 -5.03 13.31
C PHE A 115 -18.74 -3.88 12.58
N ALA A 116 -18.01 -3.19 11.70
CA ALA A 116 -18.59 -2.14 10.90
C ALA A 116 -18.08 -2.16 9.45
N ASN A 117 -18.92 -1.69 8.53
CA ASN A 117 -18.50 -1.34 7.19
C ASN A 117 -19.24 -0.11 6.65
N THR A 118 -18.51 0.71 5.88
CA THR A 118 -19.06 1.78 5.05
C THR A 118 -18.57 1.57 3.62
N VAL A 119 -19.48 1.21 2.72
CA VAL A 119 -19.14 0.71 1.38
C VAL A 119 -20.06 1.31 0.33
N ALA A 120 -19.50 1.71 -0.80
CA ALA A 120 -20.27 2.00 -2.00
C ALA A 120 -20.13 0.84 -2.99
N THR A 121 -21.25 0.28 -3.43
CA THR A 121 -21.29 -0.67 -4.54
C THR A 121 -21.14 0.05 -5.88
N ILE A 122 -20.88 -0.70 -6.95
CA ILE A 122 -20.80 -0.15 -8.31
C ILE A 122 -22.07 0.65 -8.64
N ASP A 123 -21.88 1.83 -9.23
CA ASP A 123 -23.00 2.67 -9.65
C ASP A 123 -23.74 2.05 -10.85
N PHE A 124 -25.02 2.40 -11.03
CA PHE A 124 -25.83 1.87 -12.12
C PHE A 124 -25.22 2.16 -13.51
N ALA A 125 -24.57 3.32 -13.65
CA ALA A 125 -23.88 3.71 -14.88
C ALA A 125 -22.52 3.01 -15.07
N LYS A 126 -22.07 2.20 -14.11
CA LYS A 126 -20.79 1.46 -14.08
C LYS A 126 -19.58 2.36 -14.36
N LYS A 127 -19.69 3.62 -13.96
CA LYS A 127 -18.64 4.64 -14.12
C LYS A 127 -17.65 4.61 -12.96
N TYR A 128 -18.12 4.27 -11.76
CA TYR A 128 -17.32 4.21 -10.55
C TYR A 128 -17.35 2.79 -9.99
N LYS A 129 -16.16 2.17 -9.89
CA LYS A 129 -16.02 0.88 -9.23
C LYS A 129 -16.38 1.02 -7.76
N GLY A 130 -17.04 0.00 -7.21
CA GLY A 130 -17.35 -0.04 -5.79
C GLY A 130 -16.07 -0.10 -4.95
N HIS A 131 -16.12 0.46 -3.75
CA HIS A 131 -15.04 0.42 -2.78
C HIS A 131 -15.59 0.69 -1.38
N GLY A 132 -14.79 0.41 -0.34
CA GLY A 132 -15.22 0.72 1.01
C GLY A 132 -14.25 0.35 2.10
N TRP A 133 -14.63 0.72 3.31
CA TRP A 133 -13.90 0.44 4.54
C TRP A 133 -14.65 -0.60 5.35
N LEU A 134 -13.91 -1.55 5.89
CA LEU A 134 -14.40 -2.57 6.81
C LEU A 134 -13.49 -2.61 8.02
N GLY A 135 -14.05 -2.93 9.18
CA GLY A 135 -13.25 -3.13 10.36
C GLY A 135 -13.96 -3.88 11.46
N ILE A 136 -13.15 -4.34 12.42
CA ILE A 136 -13.60 -4.95 13.64
C ILE A 136 -12.81 -4.35 14.80
N ARG A 137 -13.54 -3.95 15.85
CA ARG A 137 -12.99 -3.62 17.17
C ARG A 137 -13.39 -4.74 18.13
N TYR A 138 -12.45 -5.37 18.84
CA TYR A 138 -12.74 -6.59 19.59
C TYR A 138 -11.79 -6.87 20.75
N GLN A 139 -12.22 -7.74 21.67
CA GLN A 139 -11.41 -8.27 22.77
C GLN A 139 -11.09 -9.75 22.56
N VAL A 140 -9.91 -10.18 22.99
CA VAL A 140 -9.57 -11.61 23.13
C VAL A 140 -9.42 -12.04 24.60
N ASP A 141 -9.20 -11.07 25.48
CA ASP A 141 -9.30 -11.20 26.93
C ASP A 141 -10.31 -10.16 27.44
N PRO A 142 -11.29 -10.54 28.30
CA PRO A 142 -12.27 -9.60 28.83
C PRO A 142 -11.71 -8.45 29.67
N LYS A 143 -10.44 -8.50 30.09
CA LYS A 143 -9.82 -7.46 30.91
C LYS A 143 -8.86 -6.57 30.12
N GLU A 144 -8.59 -6.91 28.87
CA GLU A 144 -7.71 -6.14 28.00
C GLU A 144 -8.48 -5.03 27.27
N ASP A 145 -7.74 -4.02 26.83
CA ASP A 145 -8.25 -3.02 25.90
C ASP A 145 -8.53 -3.65 24.52
N TYR A 146 -9.16 -2.86 23.66
CA TYR A 146 -9.63 -3.28 22.36
C TYR A 146 -8.53 -3.39 21.33
N ASN A 147 -8.59 -4.47 20.56
CA ASN A 147 -7.87 -4.62 19.31
C ASN A 147 -8.73 -4.11 18.16
N GLU A 148 -8.11 -3.52 17.15
CA GLU A 148 -8.79 -3.06 15.95
C GLU A 148 -8.06 -3.55 14.70
N ILE A 149 -8.84 -4.07 13.74
CA ILE A 149 -8.36 -4.36 12.39
C ILE A 149 -9.25 -3.56 11.43
N THR A 150 -8.63 -2.69 10.64
CA THR A 150 -9.32 -1.91 9.61
C THR A 150 -8.70 -2.18 8.25
N LEU A 151 -9.52 -2.26 7.21
CA LEU A 151 -9.05 -2.47 5.86
C LEU A 151 -9.90 -1.67 4.87
N HIS A 152 -9.27 -1.31 3.76
CA HIS A 152 -9.95 -0.74 2.60
C HIS A 152 -9.95 -1.75 1.47
N ILE A 153 -11.08 -1.85 0.78
CA ILE A 153 -11.23 -2.71 -0.40
C ILE A 153 -11.71 -1.94 -1.61
N ARG A 154 -11.44 -2.53 -2.77
CA ARG A 154 -12.04 -2.16 -4.05
C ARG A 154 -12.59 -3.38 -4.75
N PHE A 155 -13.77 -3.25 -5.32
CA PHE A 155 -14.35 -4.32 -6.12
C PHE A 155 -13.80 -4.27 -7.54
N HIS A 156 -13.51 -5.45 -8.07
CA HIS A 156 -13.26 -5.69 -9.49
C HIS A 156 -14.50 -6.22 -10.20
N GLU A 157 -15.41 -6.85 -9.44
CA GLU A 157 -16.72 -7.30 -9.92
C GLU A 157 -17.55 -6.13 -10.46
N ASN A 158 -18.27 -6.36 -11.56
CA ASN A 158 -19.11 -5.35 -12.24
C ASN A 158 -20.62 -5.56 -12.02
N ASP A 159 -20.96 -6.27 -10.94
CA ASP A 159 -22.32 -6.58 -10.51
C ASP A 159 -22.48 -6.30 -9.01
N ALA A 160 -23.47 -5.50 -8.64
CA ALA A 160 -23.65 -5.07 -7.27
C ALA A 160 -24.05 -6.23 -6.33
N MET A 161 -24.81 -7.22 -6.80
CA MET A 161 -25.22 -8.36 -5.97
C MET A 161 -24.02 -9.26 -5.64
N LEU A 162 -23.15 -9.51 -6.62
CA LEU A 162 -21.91 -10.23 -6.40
C LEU A 162 -21.00 -9.51 -5.40
N GLN A 163 -20.86 -8.19 -5.53
CA GLN A 163 -20.08 -7.39 -4.58
C GLN A 163 -20.59 -7.51 -3.14
N GLN A 164 -21.91 -7.51 -2.94
CA GLN A 164 -22.52 -7.69 -1.62
C GLN A 164 -22.19 -9.07 -1.04
N ILE A 165 -22.30 -10.13 -1.84
CA ILE A 165 -21.96 -11.50 -1.41
C ILE A 165 -20.48 -11.59 -1.03
N THR A 166 -19.58 -11.09 -1.89
CA THR A 166 -18.14 -11.08 -1.64
C THR A 166 -17.78 -10.28 -0.39
N LEU A 167 -18.44 -9.14 -0.16
CA LEU A 167 -18.29 -8.35 1.06
C LEU A 167 -18.69 -9.15 2.31
N GLY A 168 -19.81 -9.86 2.27
CA GLY A 168 -20.27 -10.68 3.39
C GLY A 168 -19.30 -11.81 3.73
N ILE A 169 -18.73 -12.46 2.70
CA ILE A 169 -17.68 -13.47 2.87
C ILE A 169 -16.43 -12.86 3.52
N LEU A 170 -15.99 -11.71 3.02
CA LEU A 170 -14.82 -10.99 3.56
C LEU A 170 -15.04 -10.60 5.03
N GLY A 171 -16.21 -10.09 5.38
CA GLY A 171 -16.55 -9.73 6.75
C GLY A 171 -16.48 -10.94 7.71
N VAL A 172 -16.99 -12.11 7.29
CA VAL A 172 -16.86 -13.36 8.07
C VAL A 172 -15.39 -13.76 8.23
N ASN A 173 -14.62 -13.67 7.15
CA ASN A 173 -13.19 -13.98 7.18
C ASN A 173 -12.41 -13.05 8.11
N LEU A 174 -12.75 -11.75 8.12
CA LEU A 174 -12.15 -10.75 9.01
C LEU A 174 -12.44 -11.07 10.48
N ILE A 175 -13.70 -11.30 10.83
CA ILE A 175 -14.09 -11.61 12.22
C ILE A 175 -13.46 -12.95 12.66
N TYR A 176 -13.45 -13.95 11.79
CA TYR A 176 -12.78 -15.22 12.07
C TYR A 176 -11.27 -15.06 12.27
N GLY A 177 -10.62 -14.26 11.42
CA GLY A 177 -9.20 -13.94 11.52
C GLY A 177 -8.87 -13.23 12.83
N ALA A 178 -9.68 -12.26 13.22
CA ALA A 178 -9.55 -11.51 14.47
C ALA A 178 -9.54 -12.43 15.71
N TYR A 179 -10.42 -13.44 15.78
CA TYR A 179 -10.49 -14.30 16.96
C TYR A 179 -9.57 -15.52 16.92
N TYR A 180 -9.31 -16.10 15.74
CA TYR A 180 -8.65 -17.40 15.63
C TYR A 180 -7.30 -17.37 14.92
N LYS A 181 -6.85 -16.20 14.46
CA LYS A 181 -5.58 -16.01 13.73
C LYS A 181 -4.82 -14.74 14.09
N TYR A 182 -5.20 -14.03 15.16
CA TYR A 182 -4.56 -12.76 15.56
C TYR A 182 -3.09 -12.91 15.94
N ASP A 183 -2.69 -14.08 16.43
CA ASP A 183 -1.33 -14.44 16.81
C ASP A 183 -0.37 -14.59 15.62
N ALA A 184 -0.92 -14.67 14.40
CA ALA A 184 -0.14 -14.73 13.17
C ALA A 184 -0.69 -13.75 12.12
N PRO A 185 -0.48 -12.43 12.26
CA PRO A 185 -1.01 -11.40 11.35
C PRO A 185 -0.69 -11.65 9.88
N LYS A 186 0.55 -12.09 9.56
CA LYS A 186 0.94 -12.47 8.18
C LYS A 186 0.07 -13.60 7.61
N LYS A 187 -0.31 -14.59 8.43
CA LYS A 187 -1.20 -15.68 8.03
C LYS A 187 -2.64 -15.19 7.94
N LEU A 188 -3.10 -14.36 8.89
CA LEU A 188 -4.43 -13.75 8.90
C LEU A 188 -4.77 -13.10 7.55
N LEU A 189 -3.83 -12.38 6.95
CA LEU A 189 -4.02 -11.79 5.62
C LEU A 189 -4.51 -12.80 4.59
N ARG A 190 -3.89 -13.99 4.53
CA ARG A 190 -4.29 -15.06 3.58
C ARG A 190 -5.71 -15.53 3.84
N TYR A 191 -6.11 -15.65 5.10
CA TYR A 191 -7.48 -16.04 5.49
C TYR A 191 -8.56 -15.05 5.04
N LEU A 192 -8.22 -13.78 4.77
CA LEU A 192 -9.17 -12.78 4.26
C LEU A 192 -9.75 -13.20 2.89
N TYR A 193 -8.96 -13.91 2.08
CA TYR A 193 -9.34 -14.39 0.74
C TYR A 193 -9.94 -15.80 0.73
N ASP A 194 -10.15 -16.44 1.88
CA ASP A 194 -10.77 -17.76 1.90
C ASP A 194 -12.16 -17.71 1.24
N HIS A 195 -12.37 -18.55 0.22
CA HIS A 195 -13.58 -18.58 -0.61
C HIS A 195 -13.85 -17.27 -1.39
N ILE A 196 -12.81 -16.47 -1.63
CA ILE A 196 -12.84 -15.29 -2.51
C ILE A 196 -11.76 -15.44 -3.57
N ASP A 197 -12.16 -15.42 -4.84
CA ASP A 197 -11.21 -15.42 -5.95
C ASP A 197 -10.45 -14.08 -6.01
N LYS A 198 -9.16 -14.13 -6.34
CA LYS A 198 -8.26 -12.96 -6.33
C LYS A 198 -8.67 -11.85 -7.30
N ASP A 199 -9.47 -12.18 -8.31
CA ASP A 199 -9.94 -11.25 -9.33
C ASP A 199 -11.25 -10.54 -8.94
N LYS A 200 -11.83 -10.83 -7.77
CA LYS A 200 -13.10 -10.23 -7.31
C LYS A 200 -12.91 -8.91 -6.57
N ILE A 201 -11.90 -8.84 -5.71
CA ILE A 201 -11.60 -7.68 -4.88
C ILE A 201 -10.09 -7.42 -4.82
N GLU A 202 -9.76 -6.19 -4.47
CA GLU A 202 -8.43 -5.73 -4.09
C GLU A 202 -8.50 -5.27 -2.63
N ILE A 203 -7.50 -5.60 -1.82
CA ILE A 203 -7.33 -5.03 -0.47
C ILE A 203 -6.16 -4.03 -0.57
N ASP A 204 -6.48 -2.74 -0.68
CA ASP A 204 -5.50 -1.66 -0.94
C ASP A 204 -4.73 -1.26 0.34
N THR A 205 -5.31 -1.49 1.52
CA THR A 205 -4.74 -1.09 2.82
C THR A 205 -5.29 -1.96 3.93
N ILE A 206 -4.45 -2.27 4.92
CA ILE A 206 -4.86 -2.87 6.18
C ILE A 206 -4.05 -2.27 7.34
N ASN A 207 -4.71 -2.03 8.46
CA ASN A 207 -4.11 -1.54 9.69
C ASN A 207 -4.56 -2.38 10.88
N PHE A 208 -3.61 -2.70 11.74
CA PHE A 208 -3.77 -3.38 13.01
C PHE A 208 -3.40 -2.42 14.14
N SER A 209 -4.17 -2.42 15.22
CA SER A 209 -3.87 -1.66 16.43
C SER A 209 -4.45 -2.31 17.68
N GLY A 210 -3.93 -1.95 18.85
CA GLY A 210 -4.34 -2.49 20.14
C GLY A 210 -3.36 -3.52 20.71
N PRO A 211 -3.66 -4.06 21.90
CA PRO A 211 -2.68 -4.78 22.73
C PRO A 211 -2.11 -6.05 22.09
N LYS A 212 -2.84 -6.72 21.19
CA LYS A 212 -2.34 -7.90 20.47
C LYS A 212 -1.49 -7.58 19.25
N PHE A 213 -1.37 -6.30 18.90
CA PHE A 213 -0.68 -5.84 17.70
C PHE A 213 0.39 -4.78 18.00
N GLU A 214 0.85 -4.66 19.25
CA GLU A 214 1.91 -3.72 19.64
C GLU A 214 3.21 -3.92 18.83
N ASP A 215 3.57 -5.19 18.56
CA ASP A 215 4.76 -5.54 17.79
C ASP A 215 4.51 -5.60 16.26
N VAL A 216 3.31 -5.26 15.79
CA VAL A 216 2.96 -5.35 14.36
C VAL A 216 3.31 -4.05 13.64
N ASP A 217 4.27 -4.14 12.72
CA ASP A 217 4.53 -3.05 11.78
C ASP A 217 3.51 -3.08 10.62
N ASN A 218 2.61 -2.10 10.59
CA ASN A 218 1.58 -1.97 9.56
C ASN A 218 2.16 -1.81 8.15
N ARG A 219 3.39 -1.32 7.99
CA ARG A 219 4.06 -1.24 6.69
C ARG A 219 4.44 -2.61 6.18
N LEU A 220 4.90 -3.47 7.08
CA LEU A 220 5.19 -4.86 6.76
C LEU A 220 3.91 -5.61 6.35
N MET A 221 2.79 -5.36 7.04
CA MET A 221 1.50 -5.94 6.65
C MET A 221 1.06 -5.49 5.26
N SER A 222 1.23 -4.21 4.93
CA SER A 222 0.98 -3.71 3.58
C SER A 222 1.89 -4.36 2.53
N LEU A 223 3.18 -4.56 2.83
CA LEU A 223 4.08 -5.31 1.92
C LEU A 223 3.57 -6.73 1.67
N GLN A 224 3.05 -7.40 2.70
CA GLN A 224 2.47 -8.75 2.53
C GLN A 224 1.26 -8.75 1.60
N LEU A 225 0.45 -7.68 1.54
CA LEU A 225 -0.66 -7.57 0.59
C LEU A 225 -0.14 -7.68 -0.86
N ILE A 226 0.93 -6.94 -1.20
CA ILE A 226 1.53 -7.03 -2.54
C ILE A 226 2.19 -8.40 -2.76
N LYS A 227 2.94 -8.92 -1.77
CA LYS A 227 3.58 -10.26 -1.88
C LYS A 227 2.55 -11.37 -2.14
N ASN A 228 1.35 -11.26 -1.56
CA ASN A 228 0.27 -12.22 -1.74
C ASN A 228 -0.57 -11.98 -3.02
N GLY A 229 -0.30 -10.89 -3.75
CA GLY A 229 -1.04 -10.49 -4.94
C GLY A 229 -2.46 -10.00 -4.65
N MET A 230 -2.64 -9.31 -3.52
CA MET A 230 -3.93 -8.75 -3.08
C MET A 230 -4.13 -7.28 -3.50
N THR A 231 -3.05 -6.59 -3.84
CA THR A 231 -3.03 -5.25 -4.43
C THR A 231 -1.76 -5.09 -5.27
N ASP A 232 -1.81 -4.21 -6.25
CA ASP A 232 -0.68 -3.93 -7.13
C ASP A 232 0.29 -2.89 -6.54
N ALA A 233 -0.19 -2.03 -5.64
CA ALA A 233 0.63 -0.98 -5.04
C ALA A 233 0.10 -0.51 -3.68
N ILE A 234 1.03 -0.20 -2.78
CA ILE A 234 0.77 0.38 -1.44
C ILE A 234 1.55 1.68 -1.31
N MET A 235 1.09 2.56 -0.43
CA MET A 235 1.72 3.86 -0.19
C MET A 235 1.92 4.12 1.31
N PHE A 236 3.01 4.81 1.65
CA PHE A 236 3.34 5.23 3.01
C PHE A 236 3.63 6.72 3.05
N GLY A 237 3.18 7.35 4.13
CA GLY A 237 3.40 8.77 4.37
C GLY A 237 4.79 9.06 4.93
N PRO A 238 5.17 10.34 4.97
CA PRO A 238 6.36 10.81 5.69
C PRO A 238 6.37 10.41 7.17
N ASP A 239 5.18 10.29 7.77
CA ASP A 239 4.96 9.83 9.13
C ASP A 239 5.14 8.31 9.31
N GLY A 240 5.38 7.58 8.20
CA GLY A 240 5.50 6.12 8.19
C GLY A 240 4.17 5.37 8.24
N ASN A 241 3.03 6.06 8.19
CA ASN A 241 1.72 5.44 8.22
C ASN A 241 1.25 5.02 6.83
N ASN A 242 0.40 3.99 6.78
CA ASN A 242 -0.25 3.56 5.54
C ASN A 242 -1.14 4.67 4.98
N LEU A 243 -1.02 4.91 3.67
CA LEU A 243 -1.85 5.85 2.94
C LEU A 243 -2.73 5.12 1.95
N LEU A 244 -4.02 5.49 1.92
CA LEU A 244 -4.91 5.10 0.84
C LEU A 244 -4.54 5.84 -0.45
N PRO A 245 -4.13 5.15 -1.54
CA PRO A 245 -3.74 5.80 -2.79
C PRO A 245 -4.84 6.69 -3.38
N ALA A 246 -6.10 6.25 -3.28
CA ALA A 246 -7.24 7.03 -3.73
C ALA A 246 -7.41 8.38 -3.02
N ARG A 247 -6.90 8.53 -1.79
CA ARG A 247 -6.91 9.79 -1.05
C ARG A 247 -5.76 10.69 -1.49
N VAL A 248 -4.55 10.15 -1.56
CA VAL A 248 -3.32 10.90 -1.81
C VAL A 248 -3.25 11.38 -3.26
N LEU A 249 -3.63 10.53 -4.21
CA LEU A 249 -3.46 10.81 -5.64
C LEU A 249 -4.61 11.64 -6.22
N TYR A 250 -5.73 11.78 -5.52
CA TYR A 250 -6.94 12.37 -6.09
C TYR A 250 -6.77 13.84 -6.43
N LYS A 251 -6.93 14.17 -7.72
CA LYS A 251 -6.77 15.53 -8.25
C LYS A 251 -5.45 16.17 -7.81
N LYS A 252 -4.36 15.40 -7.90
CA LYS A 252 -2.98 15.85 -7.72
C LYS A 252 -2.18 15.68 -9.01
N ASN A 253 -1.27 16.60 -9.28
CA ASN A 253 -0.13 16.40 -10.18
C ASN A 253 0.84 15.43 -9.50
N ILE A 254 1.44 14.52 -10.26
CA ILE A 254 2.30 13.47 -9.68
C ILE A 254 3.67 13.55 -10.33
N LEU A 255 4.71 13.70 -9.53
CA LEU A 255 6.08 13.44 -9.94
C LEU A 255 6.54 12.13 -9.27
N ALA A 256 6.84 11.10 -10.06
CA ALA A 256 7.30 9.84 -9.52
C ALA A 256 8.77 9.57 -9.86
N LEU A 257 9.50 9.04 -8.89
CA LEU A 257 10.90 8.66 -8.98
C LEU A 257 11.02 7.18 -8.69
N ARG A 258 11.42 6.38 -9.68
CA ARG A 258 11.65 4.94 -9.51
C ARG A 258 13.10 4.68 -9.16
N GLY A 259 13.35 3.95 -8.08
CA GLY A 259 14.71 3.61 -7.66
C GLY A 259 14.79 2.45 -6.67
N SER A 260 15.99 1.91 -6.49
CA SER A 260 16.26 0.95 -5.41
C SER A 260 16.31 1.61 -4.04
N PHE A 261 16.83 2.85 -3.97
CA PHE A 261 17.02 3.65 -2.75
C PHE A 261 17.70 2.87 -1.61
N ARG A 262 18.73 2.09 -1.95
CA ARG A 262 19.46 1.18 -1.05
C ARG A 262 20.95 1.55 -0.89
N PRO A 263 21.30 2.52 -0.02
CA PRO A 263 20.43 3.58 0.50
C PRO A 263 20.19 4.68 -0.55
N VAL A 264 19.41 5.71 -0.19
CA VAL A 264 19.24 6.92 -1.02
C VAL A 264 20.53 7.74 -1.03
N THR A 265 21.00 8.13 -2.21
CA THR A 265 22.30 8.82 -2.41
C THR A 265 22.12 10.29 -2.80
N LYS A 266 23.23 11.06 -2.82
CA LYS A 266 23.23 12.44 -3.32
C LYS A 266 22.68 12.54 -4.76
N VAL A 267 22.96 11.56 -5.61
CA VAL A 267 22.44 11.51 -6.99
C VAL A 267 20.91 11.45 -7.01
N ASN A 268 20.32 10.64 -6.13
CA ASN A 268 18.87 10.51 -6.07
C ASN A 268 18.19 11.80 -5.63
N ILE A 269 18.78 12.52 -4.66
CA ILE A 269 18.25 13.78 -4.17
C ILE A 269 18.45 14.91 -5.19
N ASP A 270 19.60 15.02 -5.85
CA ASP A 270 19.82 16.01 -6.91
C ASP A 270 18.83 15.78 -8.07
N MET A 271 18.66 14.53 -8.51
CA MET A 271 17.65 14.16 -9.51
C MET A 271 16.23 14.56 -9.07
N TYR A 272 15.88 14.31 -7.80
CA TYR A 272 14.61 14.71 -7.23
C TYR A 272 14.41 16.23 -7.25
N GLU A 273 15.32 16.99 -6.65
CA GLU A 273 15.19 18.43 -6.49
C GLU A 273 15.10 19.13 -7.85
N LYS A 274 15.98 18.77 -8.79
CA LYS A 274 16.00 19.37 -10.13
C LYS A 274 14.78 19.00 -10.97
N SER A 275 14.36 17.73 -10.94
CA SER A 275 13.14 17.31 -11.64
C SER A 275 11.88 17.94 -11.03
N TYR A 276 11.85 18.13 -9.70
CA TYR A 276 10.75 18.79 -9.01
C TYR A 276 10.64 20.26 -9.37
N GLU A 277 11.75 20.99 -9.39
CA GLU A 277 11.76 22.39 -9.85
C GLU A 277 11.26 22.51 -11.30
N MET A 278 11.78 21.67 -12.21
CA MET A 278 11.33 21.64 -13.60
C MET A 278 9.84 21.30 -13.72
N PHE A 279 9.35 20.36 -12.91
CA PHE A 279 7.94 19.95 -12.92
C PHE A 279 7.02 21.06 -12.41
N LEU A 280 7.41 21.81 -11.38
CA LEU A 280 6.63 22.94 -10.88
C LEU A 280 6.57 24.11 -11.87
N ASN A 281 7.60 24.27 -12.71
CA ASN A 281 7.63 25.27 -13.77
C ASN A 281 6.74 24.91 -14.98
N GLU A 282 6.14 23.72 -15.00
CA GLU A 282 5.23 23.31 -16.07
C GLU A 282 3.88 24.02 -16.00
N ASN A 283 3.31 24.28 -17.18
CA ASN A 283 1.97 24.85 -17.28
C ASN A 283 0.93 23.95 -16.59
N LYS A 284 0.14 24.56 -15.68
CA LYS A 284 -0.94 23.94 -14.90
C LYS A 284 -0.46 23.00 -13.78
N VAL A 285 0.79 23.12 -13.34
CA VAL A 285 1.27 22.47 -12.13
C VAL A 285 1.23 23.47 -10.97
N GLU A 286 0.47 23.14 -9.92
CA GLU A 286 0.36 23.93 -8.69
C GLU A 286 1.07 23.17 -7.58
N LYS A 287 1.91 23.85 -6.79
CA LYS A 287 2.74 23.22 -5.76
C LYS A 287 1.90 22.51 -4.69
N GLU A 288 0.82 23.13 -4.25
CA GLU A 288 -0.11 22.63 -3.22
C GLU A 288 -0.87 21.38 -3.70
N ARG A 289 -0.97 21.22 -5.03
CA ARG A 289 -1.62 20.09 -5.69
C ARG A 289 -0.62 19.13 -6.30
N THR A 290 0.65 19.16 -5.90
CA THR A 290 1.68 18.27 -6.41
C THR A 290 2.10 17.29 -5.34
N GLU A 291 2.10 16.01 -5.69
CA GLU A 291 2.61 14.93 -4.85
C GLU A 291 3.85 14.32 -5.51
N VAL A 292 4.90 14.16 -4.71
CA VAL A 292 6.13 13.48 -5.12
C VAL A 292 6.10 12.08 -4.53
N ILE A 293 6.36 11.08 -5.37
CA ILE A 293 6.28 9.67 -5.00
C ILE A 293 7.60 8.98 -5.30
N PHE A 294 8.24 8.46 -4.26
CA PHE A 294 9.41 7.60 -4.40
C PHE A 294 8.93 6.16 -4.52
N GLU A 295 9.08 5.56 -5.69
CA GLU A 295 8.60 4.23 -5.99
C GLU A 295 9.73 3.20 -5.97
N ILE A 296 9.53 2.14 -5.17
CA ILE A 296 10.37 0.94 -5.15
C ILE A 296 9.54 -0.21 -5.70
N THR A 297 10.05 -0.89 -6.73
CA THR A 297 9.34 -2.06 -7.28
C THR A 297 9.66 -3.33 -6.49
N LEU A 298 8.75 -4.31 -6.47
CA LEU A 298 9.03 -5.65 -5.94
C LEU A 298 10.22 -6.31 -6.65
N SER A 299 10.47 -5.97 -7.91
CA SER A 299 11.65 -6.46 -8.64
C SER A 299 12.95 -5.92 -8.02
N ASN A 300 12.95 -4.67 -7.52
CA ASN A 300 14.10 -4.12 -6.79
C ASN A 300 14.33 -4.80 -5.43
N LEU A 301 13.30 -5.41 -4.85
CA LEU A 301 13.38 -6.17 -3.60
C LEU A 301 13.75 -7.64 -3.83
N ARG A 302 13.62 -8.17 -5.05
CA ARG A 302 13.97 -9.56 -5.43
C ARG A 302 15.37 -9.70 -6.03
N ALA A 303 16.13 -8.61 -6.17
CA ALA A 303 17.36 -8.60 -6.96
C ALA A 303 18.44 -9.60 -6.48
N GLU A 304 18.37 -10.07 -5.23
CA GLU A 304 19.29 -11.05 -4.62
C GLU A 304 18.63 -12.39 -4.26
N GLY A 305 17.38 -12.63 -4.68
CA GLY A 305 16.64 -13.88 -4.41
C GLY A 305 15.22 -13.65 -3.90
N GLU A 306 14.93 -14.11 -2.69
CA GLU A 306 13.64 -13.86 -2.04
C GLU A 306 13.51 -12.40 -1.61
N ILE A 307 12.27 -11.94 -1.44
CA ILE A 307 12.02 -10.56 -0.96
C ILE A 307 12.49 -10.48 0.49
N ASP A 308 13.58 -9.73 0.70
CA ASP A 308 14.07 -9.34 2.01
C ASP A 308 13.14 -8.27 2.62
N GLU A 309 12.46 -8.67 3.69
CA GLU A 309 11.52 -7.80 4.41
C GLU A 309 12.25 -6.75 5.25
N GLU A 310 13.44 -7.04 5.76
CA GLU A 310 14.24 -6.12 6.57
C GLU A 310 14.83 -5.02 5.69
N ASP A 311 15.42 -5.39 4.57
CA ASP A 311 15.92 -4.44 3.58
C ASP A 311 14.81 -3.53 3.03
N PHE A 312 13.59 -4.05 2.82
CA PHE A 312 12.44 -3.21 2.53
C PHE A 312 12.16 -2.19 3.65
N MET A 313 12.11 -2.65 4.91
CA MET A 313 11.81 -1.79 6.04
C MET A 313 12.84 -0.68 6.18
N ASP A 314 14.11 -0.96 5.90
CA ASP A 314 15.18 0.02 5.97
C ASP A 314 15.06 1.11 4.91
N ARG A 315 14.80 0.72 3.66
CA ARG A 315 14.56 1.66 2.55
C ARG A 315 13.34 2.54 2.82
N ALA A 316 12.23 1.93 3.27
CA ALA A 316 11.00 2.67 3.55
C ALA A 316 11.17 3.63 4.74
N ARG A 317 11.77 3.17 5.85
CA ARG A 317 12.05 4.01 7.04
C ARG A 317 12.94 5.17 6.69
N LEU A 318 13.97 4.96 5.87
CA LEU A 318 14.88 6.02 5.47
C LEU A 318 14.15 7.09 4.66
N LEU A 319 13.43 6.71 3.60
CA LEU A 319 12.70 7.66 2.76
C LEU A 319 11.59 8.41 3.53
N CYS A 320 10.83 7.72 4.39
CA CYS A 320 9.85 8.38 5.25
C CYS A 320 10.51 9.38 6.21
N SER A 321 11.66 9.03 6.81
CA SER A 321 12.40 9.94 7.71
C SER A 321 12.92 11.19 7.01
N LEU A 322 13.11 11.14 5.68
CA LEU A 322 13.46 12.29 4.84
C LEU A 322 12.25 13.13 4.41
N GLY A 323 11.05 12.79 4.88
CA GLY A 323 9.84 13.53 4.58
C GLY A 323 9.14 13.12 3.29
N HIS A 324 9.52 11.97 2.69
CA HIS A 324 9.00 11.55 1.39
C HIS A 324 7.83 10.57 1.50
N THR A 325 6.91 10.68 0.54
CA THR A 325 5.87 9.67 0.30
C THR A 325 6.46 8.52 -0.50
N VAL A 326 6.32 7.31 0.01
CA VAL A 326 6.89 6.10 -0.59
C VAL A 326 5.77 5.25 -1.18
N MET A 327 5.99 4.71 -2.38
CA MET A 327 5.14 3.70 -3.00
C MET A 327 5.93 2.41 -3.20
N ILE A 328 5.32 1.28 -2.86
CA ILE A 328 5.81 -0.03 -3.28
C ILE A 328 4.86 -0.58 -4.30
N SER A 329 5.40 -1.10 -5.39
CA SER A 329 4.58 -1.58 -6.50
C SER A 329 5.05 -2.92 -7.04
N ASN A 330 4.14 -3.66 -7.67
CA ASN A 330 4.48 -4.79 -8.53
C ASN A 330 4.62 -4.37 -10.01
N PHE A 331 4.78 -3.07 -10.28
CA PHE A 331 4.84 -2.54 -11.64
C PHE A 331 6.24 -2.65 -12.22
N GLN A 332 6.53 -3.78 -12.88
CA GLN A 332 7.78 -3.92 -13.62
C GLN A 332 7.91 -2.84 -14.71
N GLU A 333 6.85 -2.58 -15.46
CA GLU A 333 6.84 -1.64 -16.58
C GLU A 333 6.26 -0.27 -16.18
N PHE A 334 6.89 0.81 -16.65
CA PHE A 334 6.45 2.18 -16.34
C PHE A 334 5.03 2.50 -16.83
N TYR A 335 4.55 1.88 -17.91
CA TYR A 335 3.20 2.13 -18.39
C TYR A 335 2.15 1.66 -17.39
N LYS A 336 2.40 0.58 -16.62
CA LYS A 336 1.49 0.11 -15.56
C LYS A 336 1.42 1.12 -14.41
N LEU A 337 2.55 1.72 -14.03
CA LEU A 337 2.61 2.78 -13.03
C LEU A 337 1.79 4.00 -13.48
N VAL A 338 1.94 4.42 -14.73
CA VAL A 338 1.19 5.54 -15.31
C VAL A 338 -0.30 5.23 -15.44
N GLU A 339 -0.66 4.01 -15.85
CA GLU A 339 -2.05 3.54 -15.86
C GLU A 339 -2.65 3.53 -14.46
N TYR A 340 -1.88 3.09 -13.45
CA TYR A 340 -2.31 3.09 -12.05
C TYR A 340 -2.62 4.52 -11.58
N PHE A 341 -1.69 5.47 -11.73
CA PHE A 341 -1.92 6.88 -11.39
C PHE A 341 -3.12 7.48 -12.12
N SER A 342 -3.27 7.14 -13.40
CA SER A 342 -4.37 7.61 -14.25
C SER A 342 -5.76 7.15 -13.77
N ARG A 343 -5.85 6.13 -12.92
CA ARG A 343 -7.11 5.72 -12.28
C ARG A 343 -7.59 6.74 -11.25
N TYR A 344 -6.69 7.54 -10.67
CA TYR A 344 -7.00 8.44 -9.55
C TYR A 344 -6.91 9.93 -9.92
N THR A 345 -6.09 10.29 -10.91
CA THR A 345 -5.92 11.66 -11.37
C THR A 345 -5.87 11.77 -12.88
N LYS A 346 -6.28 12.94 -13.38
CA LYS A 346 -6.13 13.35 -14.79
C LYS A 346 -5.16 14.52 -14.94
N MET A 347 -4.49 14.91 -13.86
CA MET A 347 -3.55 16.03 -13.84
C MET A 347 -2.19 15.60 -14.43
N ARG A 348 -1.21 16.50 -14.41
CA ARG A 348 0.11 16.27 -15.01
C ARG A 348 0.81 15.11 -14.32
N LEU A 349 1.50 14.31 -15.11
CA LEU A 349 2.37 13.22 -14.63
C LEU A 349 3.81 13.51 -15.07
N GLY A 350 4.74 13.37 -14.14
CA GLY A 350 6.18 13.45 -14.35
C GLY A 350 6.84 12.16 -13.90
N LEU A 351 7.82 11.68 -14.67
CA LEU A 351 8.72 10.60 -14.25
C LEU A 351 10.15 11.13 -14.26
N ALA A 352 10.85 11.09 -13.13
CA ALA A 352 12.27 11.37 -13.09
C ALA A 352 13.06 10.06 -13.10
N MET A 353 14.04 9.96 -13.99
CA MET A 353 14.85 8.75 -14.14
C MET A 353 16.21 9.03 -14.77
N GLY A 354 17.18 8.14 -14.52
CA GLY A 354 18.46 8.17 -15.22
C GLY A 354 18.40 7.52 -16.61
N VAL A 355 19.45 7.74 -17.41
CA VAL A 355 19.60 7.18 -18.77
C VAL A 355 19.40 5.66 -18.83
N ASN A 356 19.97 4.91 -17.88
CA ASN A 356 19.84 3.44 -17.86
C ASN A 356 18.37 2.99 -17.82
N ASN A 357 17.57 3.60 -16.95
CA ASN A 357 16.14 3.28 -16.84
C ASN A 357 15.39 3.65 -18.13
N LEU A 358 15.77 4.75 -18.80
CA LEU A 358 15.18 5.12 -20.07
C LEU A 358 15.51 4.11 -21.17
N VAL A 359 16.75 3.63 -21.24
CA VAL A 359 17.15 2.59 -22.19
C VAL A 359 16.36 1.30 -21.95
N ASP A 360 16.17 0.90 -20.70
CA ASP A 360 15.38 -0.29 -20.33
C ASP A 360 13.91 -0.20 -20.78
N ILE A 361 13.31 1.00 -20.80
CA ILE A 361 11.94 1.22 -21.33
C ILE A 361 11.85 0.85 -22.82
N PHE A 362 12.94 0.94 -23.58
CA PHE A 362 12.95 0.57 -25.00
C PHE A 362 13.30 -0.90 -25.26
N ASP A 363 13.46 -1.73 -24.22
CA ASP A 363 13.72 -3.16 -24.38
C ASP A 363 12.43 -3.94 -24.67
N GLU A 364 12.32 -4.44 -25.91
CA GLU A 364 11.16 -5.21 -26.40
C GLU A 364 10.84 -6.45 -25.55
N LYS A 365 11.81 -7.02 -24.81
CA LYS A 365 11.59 -8.23 -24.02
C LYS A 365 10.48 -8.07 -22.98
N TYR A 366 10.32 -6.86 -22.43
CA TYR A 366 9.30 -6.56 -21.43
C TYR A 366 7.87 -6.53 -21.99
N TYR A 367 7.71 -6.42 -23.31
CA TYR A 367 6.41 -6.19 -23.94
C TYR A 367 5.89 -7.38 -24.77
N ARG A 368 6.59 -8.52 -24.77
CA ARG A 368 6.20 -9.71 -25.54
C ARG A 368 4.85 -10.31 -25.16
N HIS A 369 4.37 -10.01 -23.95
CA HIS A 369 3.07 -10.47 -23.45
C HIS A 369 1.89 -9.61 -23.93
N LEU A 370 2.17 -8.45 -24.57
CA LEU A 370 1.15 -7.56 -25.11
C LEU A 370 0.89 -7.87 -26.59
N SER A 371 -0.38 -7.89 -26.99
CA SER A 371 -0.77 -8.14 -28.38
C SER A 371 -0.18 -7.11 -29.35
N GLY A 372 -0.12 -5.84 -28.96
CA GLY A 372 0.51 -4.78 -29.74
C GLY A 372 1.98 -4.52 -29.39
N GLY A 373 2.61 -5.38 -28.58
CA GLY A 373 4.00 -5.27 -28.17
C GLY A 373 4.37 -3.91 -27.57
N ILE A 374 5.57 -3.43 -27.90
CA ILE A 374 6.08 -2.15 -27.40
C ILE A 374 5.23 -0.94 -27.82
N LEU A 375 4.59 -0.99 -29.00
CA LEU A 375 3.75 0.13 -29.46
C LEU A 375 2.49 0.28 -28.61
N GLU A 376 1.89 -0.82 -28.16
CA GLU A 376 0.78 -0.78 -27.20
C GLU A 376 1.21 -0.17 -25.87
N ALA A 377 2.34 -0.61 -25.33
CA ALA A 377 2.87 -0.11 -24.05
C ALA A 377 3.17 1.40 -24.12
N PHE A 378 3.80 1.86 -25.20
CA PHE A 378 4.11 3.27 -25.39
C PHE A 378 2.88 4.12 -25.69
N GLY A 379 1.90 3.56 -26.40
CA GLY A 379 0.57 4.14 -26.52
C GLY A 379 0.00 4.41 -25.13
N LYS A 380 -0.03 3.43 -24.24
CA LYS A 380 -0.50 3.58 -22.86
C LYS A 380 0.33 4.58 -22.04
N LEU A 381 1.66 4.52 -22.14
CA LEU A 381 2.59 5.36 -21.40
C LEU A 381 2.44 6.86 -21.75
N PHE A 382 2.33 7.18 -23.05
CA PHE A 382 2.36 8.57 -23.53
C PHE A 382 1.00 9.09 -24.05
N PHE A 383 -0.06 8.29 -24.01
CA PHE A 383 -1.44 8.74 -24.28
C PHE A 383 -1.89 9.84 -23.31
N LYS A 384 -1.23 9.96 -22.16
CA LYS A 384 -1.49 11.01 -21.16
C LYS A 384 -0.45 12.12 -21.23
N ASP A 385 -0.74 13.17 -20.48
CA ASP A 385 0.12 14.34 -20.36
C ASP A 385 1.33 14.06 -19.45
N LEU A 386 2.12 13.06 -19.85
CA LEU A 386 3.33 12.58 -19.21
C LEU A 386 4.56 13.33 -19.73
N LYS A 387 5.46 13.70 -18.82
CA LYS A 387 6.82 14.14 -19.10
C LYS A 387 7.85 13.27 -18.39
N VAL A 388 8.95 12.98 -19.07
CA VAL A 388 10.10 12.28 -18.52
C VAL A 388 11.23 13.29 -18.32
N TYR A 389 11.69 13.43 -17.08
CA TYR A 389 12.85 14.22 -16.69
C TYR A 389 14.06 13.29 -16.64
N LEU A 390 14.95 13.45 -17.62
CA LEU A 390 16.10 12.56 -17.81
C LEU A 390 17.32 13.15 -17.11
N TYR A 391 17.82 12.42 -16.12
CA TYR A 391 19.06 12.75 -15.44
C TYR A 391 20.24 12.10 -16.18
N PRO A 392 21.32 12.86 -16.47
CA PRO A 392 22.41 12.35 -17.28
C PRO A 392 23.21 11.29 -16.54
N MET A 393 23.91 10.46 -17.31
CA MET A 393 24.85 9.47 -16.79
C MET A 393 26.26 9.85 -17.24
N ARG A 394 27.24 9.71 -16.35
CA ARG A 394 28.66 9.83 -16.70
C ARG A 394 29.24 8.45 -16.95
N ASP A 395 29.95 8.29 -18.06
CA ASP A 395 30.73 7.10 -18.32
C ASP A 395 32.04 7.17 -17.53
N ALA A 396 32.31 6.15 -16.71
CA ALA A 396 33.45 6.14 -15.79
C ALA A 396 34.81 5.99 -16.51
N GLU A 397 34.85 5.41 -17.71
CA GLU A 397 36.10 5.17 -18.46
C GLU A 397 36.46 6.36 -19.35
N THR A 398 35.47 6.94 -20.01
CA THR A 398 35.65 8.03 -20.99
C THR A 398 35.40 9.41 -20.41
N GLY A 399 34.65 9.50 -19.30
CA GLY A 399 34.21 10.76 -18.71
C GLY A 399 33.11 11.48 -19.51
N GLU A 400 32.61 10.88 -20.59
CA GLU A 400 31.55 11.46 -21.42
C GLU A 400 30.18 11.39 -20.74
N TYR A 401 29.38 12.44 -20.90
CA TYR A 401 28.00 12.46 -20.41
C TYR A 401 27.07 11.89 -21.46
N THR A 402 26.23 10.95 -21.05
CA THR A 402 25.10 10.49 -21.85
C THR A 402 23.82 11.20 -21.41
N ASP A 403 23.09 11.75 -22.36
CA ASP A 403 21.82 12.47 -22.19
C ASP A 403 20.82 12.09 -23.30
N SER A 404 19.73 12.84 -23.45
CA SER A 404 18.75 12.57 -24.50
C SER A 404 19.33 12.69 -25.93
N GLU A 405 20.41 13.44 -26.17
CA GLU A 405 20.96 13.69 -27.50
C GLU A 405 21.83 12.55 -28.02
N ASN A 406 22.59 11.89 -27.14
CA ASN A 406 23.58 10.90 -27.53
C ASN A 406 23.30 9.47 -27.03
N LEU A 407 22.21 9.22 -26.29
CA LEU A 407 21.90 7.87 -25.83
C LEU A 407 21.69 6.88 -26.98
N LYS A 408 22.13 5.64 -26.76
CA LYS A 408 22.05 4.56 -27.74
C LYS A 408 20.92 3.61 -27.38
N VAL A 409 19.79 3.74 -28.08
CA VAL A 409 18.73 2.72 -28.08
C VAL A 409 18.96 1.68 -29.18
N HIS A 410 18.32 0.52 -29.06
CA HIS A 410 18.32 -0.50 -30.11
C HIS A 410 17.88 0.11 -31.47
N PRO A 411 18.51 -0.22 -32.61
CA PRO A 411 18.27 0.46 -33.89
C PRO A 411 16.80 0.51 -34.32
N ARG A 412 16.02 -0.54 -34.01
CA ARG A 412 14.58 -0.60 -34.30
C ARG A 412 13.77 0.43 -33.52
N MET A 413 14.25 0.86 -32.35
CA MET A 413 13.58 1.81 -31.46
C MET A 413 14.00 3.26 -31.71
N LYS A 414 15.00 3.49 -32.55
CA LYS A 414 15.58 4.82 -32.79
C LYS A 414 14.54 5.85 -33.25
N GLU A 415 13.71 5.50 -34.22
CA GLU A 415 12.70 6.41 -34.75
C GLU A 415 11.56 6.65 -33.75
N LEU A 416 11.20 5.62 -32.97
CA LEU A 416 10.23 5.75 -31.89
C LEU A 416 10.74 6.70 -30.80
N TYR A 417 12.00 6.56 -30.38
CA TYR A 417 12.65 7.44 -29.43
C TYR A 417 12.68 8.90 -29.91
N LYS A 418 13.15 9.14 -31.15
CA LYS A 418 13.19 10.48 -31.75
C LYS A 418 11.82 11.14 -31.78
N PHE A 419 10.77 10.38 -32.10
CA PHE A 419 9.40 10.89 -32.10
C PHE A 419 9.01 11.44 -30.72
N PHE A 420 9.29 10.72 -29.64
CA PHE A 420 8.94 11.20 -28.29
C PHE A 420 9.76 12.40 -27.86
N LYS A 421 11.05 12.41 -28.17
CA LYS A 421 11.92 13.54 -27.92
C LYS A 421 11.44 14.79 -28.65
N TYR A 422 11.18 14.68 -29.95
CA TYR A 422 10.69 15.78 -30.78
C TYR A 422 9.38 16.37 -30.24
N ASN A 423 8.49 15.52 -29.69
CA ASN A 423 7.24 15.95 -29.08
C ASN A 423 7.38 16.48 -27.64
N GLY A 424 8.60 16.71 -27.15
CA GLY A 424 8.86 17.28 -25.83
C GLY A 424 8.44 16.39 -24.66
N LYS A 425 8.38 15.06 -24.89
CA LYS A 425 8.02 14.07 -23.85
C LYS A 425 9.20 13.68 -22.98
N VAL A 426 10.42 13.83 -23.48
CA VAL A 426 11.68 13.60 -22.75
C VAL A 426 12.42 14.92 -22.67
N VAL A 427 12.78 15.34 -21.45
CA VAL A 427 13.44 16.62 -21.17
C VAL A 427 14.65 16.35 -20.29
N ASP A 428 15.83 16.79 -20.71
CA ASP A 428 17.05 16.64 -19.92
C ASP A 428 17.08 17.59 -18.73
N ILE A 429 17.57 17.08 -17.60
CA ILE A 429 17.95 17.86 -16.44
C ILE A 429 19.35 18.42 -16.72
N LYS A 430 19.44 19.71 -17.04
CA LYS A 430 20.70 20.37 -17.43
C LYS A 430 21.51 20.92 -16.27
N ASP A 431 20.83 21.31 -15.19
CA ASP A 431 21.44 21.89 -14.00
C ASP A 431 21.73 20.81 -12.94
N PHE A 432 22.43 19.75 -13.33
CA PHE A 432 22.83 18.65 -12.45
C PHE A 432 24.21 18.90 -11.84
N ASN A 433 24.51 18.26 -10.71
CA ASN A 433 25.86 18.31 -10.13
C ASN A 433 26.78 17.23 -10.73
N PRO A 434 27.83 17.58 -11.50
CA PRO A 434 28.68 16.59 -12.16
C PRO A 434 29.58 15.80 -11.18
N ASN A 435 29.87 16.36 -10.00
CA ASN A 435 30.80 15.78 -9.04
C ASN A 435 30.24 14.58 -8.26
N ILE A 436 28.93 14.34 -8.37
CA ILE A 436 28.25 13.25 -7.64
C ILE A 436 27.82 12.10 -8.55
N LEU A 437 27.98 12.22 -9.87
CA LEU A 437 27.46 11.25 -10.84
C LEU A 437 28.07 9.85 -10.74
N ASP A 438 29.26 9.76 -10.15
CA ASP A 438 29.98 8.50 -9.94
C ASP A 438 29.57 7.81 -8.63
N ILE A 439 28.58 8.33 -7.90
CA ILE A 439 28.07 7.72 -6.67
C ILE A 439 27.03 6.64 -7.01
N PHE A 440 27.37 5.40 -6.72
CA PHE A 440 26.48 4.24 -6.91
C PHE A 440 26.00 3.68 -5.58
N SER A 441 24.68 3.49 -5.44
CA SER A 441 24.07 2.94 -4.22
C SER A 441 24.63 1.57 -3.80
N ARG A 442 24.99 0.72 -4.77
CA ARG A 442 25.63 -0.58 -4.51
C ARG A 442 26.98 -0.45 -3.81
N GLU A 443 27.81 0.51 -4.24
CA GLU A 443 29.11 0.76 -3.62
C GLU A 443 28.94 1.28 -2.20
N VAL A 444 28.01 2.23 -2.00
CA VAL A 444 27.69 2.76 -0.66
C VAL A 444 27.23 1.63 0.27
N LEU A 445 26.36 0.74 -0.21
CA LEU A 445 25.90 -0.39 0.59
C LEU A 445 27.06 -1.30 0.99
N THR A 446 27.91 -1.71 0.05
CA THR A 446 29.08 -2.57 0.35
C THR A 446 29.99 -1.91 1.39
N LYS A 447 30.18 -0.58 1.32
CA LYS A 447 30.94 0.17 2.32
C LYS A 447 30.28 0.13 3.70
N ILE A 448 28.95 0.29 3.77
CA ILE A 448 28.20 0.21 5.03
C ILE A 448 28.32 -1.19 5.65
N GLU A 449 28.10 -2.24 4.85
CA GLU A 449 28.15 -3.64 5.30
C GLU A 449 29.56 -4.05 5.79
N ASN A 450 30.61 -3.56 5.13
CA ASN A 450 32.00 -3.81 5.51
C ASN A 450 32.50 -2.90 6.65
N GLY A 451 31.72 -1.90 7.07
CA GLY A 451 32.16 -0.89 8.04
C GLY A 451 33.32 -0.02 7.53
N GLU A 452 33.40 0.19 6.21
CA GLU A 452 34.39 1.09 5.60
C GLU A 452 34.06 2.56 5.91
N GLU A 453 35.06 3.43 5.86
CA GLU A 453 34.86 4.89 6.01
C GLU A 453 34.57 5.56 4.65
N GLY A 454 33.95 6.74 4.68
CA GLY A 454 33.80 7.64 3.52
C GLY A 454 32.47 7.51 2.77
N TRP A 455 31.63 6.53 3.10
CA TRP A 455 30.29 6.42 2.52
C TRP A 455 29.35 7.53 2.98
N GLU A 456 29.60 8.14 4.14
CA GLU A 456 28.79 9.24 4.66
C GLU A 456 28.81 10.45 3.73
N GLU A 457 29.95 10.71 3.07
CA GLU A 457 30.08 11.80 2.09
C GLU A 457 29.34 11.52 0.78
N MET A 458 28.95 10.28 0.52
CA MET A 458 28.19 9.88 -0.67
C MET A 458 26.68 10.08 -0.48
N LEU A 459 26.24 10.36 0.76
CA LEU A 459 24.85 10.47 1.15
C LEU A 459 24.44 11.94 1.40
N PRO A 460 23.15 12.26 1.24
CA PRO A 460 22.62 13.56 1.62
C PRO A 460 22.87 13.87 3.12
N PRO A 461 22.98 15.15 3.52
CA PRO A 461 23.13 15.53 4.92
C PRO A 461 22.05 14.90 5.81
N GLY A 462 22.42 14.36 6.98
CA GLY A 462 21.49 13.74 7.93
C GLY A 462 21.15 12.26 7.65
N VAL A 463 21.37 11.77 6.42
CA VAL A 463 21.07 10.37 6.07
C VAL A 463 21.99 9.40 6.81
N SER A 464 23.27 9.74 6.93
CA SER A 464 24.26 8.87 7.58
C SER A 464 23.96 8.69 9.08
N GLU A 465 23.47 9.75 9.72
CA GLU A 465 23.05 9.80 11.11
C GLU A 465 21.81 8.92 11.30
N ILE A 466 20.81 9.03 10.42
CA ILE A 466 19.61 8.18 10.45
C ILE A 466 19.98 6.70 10.29
N ILE A 467 20.87 6.37 9.34
CA ILE A 467 21.32 4.99 9.10
C ILE A 467 22.01 4.42 10.36
N LYS A 468 22.92 5.20 10.97
CA LYS A 468 23.64 4.79 12.19
C LYS A 468 22.72 4.69 13.42
N GLU A 469 21.85 5.67 13.63
CA GLU A 469 20.92 5.72 14.77
C GLU A 469 19.91 4.58 14.73
N LYS A 470 19.35 4.29 13.55
CA LYS A 470 18.34 3.26 13.36
C LYS A 470 18.89 1.90 12.96
N CYS A 471 20.23 1.75 12.90
CA CYS A 471 20.93 0.52 12.52
C CYS A 471 20.45 -0.07 11.18
N LEU A 472 20.22 0.78 10.18
CA LEU A 472 19.70 0.37 8.87
C LEU A 472 20.80 -0.26 8.01
N PHE A 473 20.43 -1.09 7.03
CA PHE A 473 21.32 -1.73 6.05
C PHE A 473 22.46 -2.51 6.70
N SER A 474 22.15 -3.20 7.81
CA SER A 474 23.12 -3.95 8.61
C SER A 474 24.29 -3.12 9.15
N CYS A 475 24.12 -1.79 9.25
CA CYS A 475 25.14 -0.91 9.82
C CYS A 475 25.45 -1.32 11.27
N ILE A 476 26.69 -1.69 11.54
CA ILE A 476 27.16 -2.00 12.90
C ILE A 476 27.21 -0.68 13.68
N ALA A 477 26.24 -0.44 14.56
CA ALA A 477 26.25 0.76 15.40
C ALA A 477 27.54 0.81 16.24
N SER A 478 28.33 1.87 16.05
CA SER A 478 29.33 2.24 17.06
C SER A 478 28.59 2.71 18.31
N PRO A 479 28.95 2.26 19.53
CA PRO A 479 28.26 2.66 20.74
C PRO A 479 28.28 4.19 20.86
N SER A 480 27.10 4.81 20.77
CA SER A 480 26.96 6.25 20.84
C SER A 480 27.48 6.76 22.19
N LYS A 481 28.31 7.80 22.14
CA LYS A 481 28.75 8.55 23.33
C LYS A 481 27.50 9.04 24.05
N LYS A 482 27.17 8.42 25.19
CA LYS A 482 26.25 9.00 26.17
C LYS A 482 26.71 10.42 26.48
N THR A 483 25.83 11.37 26.17
CA THR A 483 25.92 12.77 26.51
C THR A 483 26.22 12.90 28.00
N LYS A 484 27.43 13.37 28.34
CA LYS A 484 27.76 13.87 29.67
C LYS A 484 27.25 15.30 29.76
N GLU A 485 26.00 15.47 30.16
CA GLU A 485 25.52 16.77 30.68
C GLU A 485 24.56 16.52 31.85
N ALA A 486 25.13 16.51 33.06
CA ALA A 486 24.49 16.94 34.31
C ALA A 486 25.50 16.83 35.46
N THR A 487 26.42 17.77 35.54
CA THR A 487 27.06 18.21 36.79
C THR A 487 27.57 19.62 36.58
N ASN A 488 26.72 20.60 36.90
CA ASN A 488 27.01 21.68 37.84
C ASN A 488 25.72 22.41 38.20
#